data_AF-A0A849USF3-F1
#
_entry.id   AF-A0A849USF3-F1
#
_cell.length_a   1.000
_cell.length_b   1.000
_cell.length_c   1.000
_cell.angle_alpha   90.00
_cell.angle_beta   90.00
_cell.angle_gamma   90.00
#
_symmetry.space_group_name_H-M   'P 1'
#
loop_
_entity.id
_entity.type
_entity.pdbx_description
1 polymer ?
#
loop_
_entity_poly.entity_id
_entity_poly.type
_entity_poly.pdbx_seq_one_letter_code
_entity_poly.pdbx_strand_id
1 'polypeptide(L)'
;MDRFHKRTFLSGLPPLRAIGLLVLMGFALFVSFRIFTPPVKTVQILSAPDGSRDARLQHVYYYSKPGFKIAVRERHLWHTLFYLAEYTNAPAGALNEQLRWSDDSKRLYFDINGKPVWGYDFETQLSKLKSP
;
A
#
# COMPACT_ATOMS: atom_id res chain seq x y z
N MET A 1 17.33 53.26 -18.45
CA MET A 1 17.72 52.15 -17.53
C MET A 1 16.56 51.90 -16.59
N ASP A 2 15.62 51.04 -17.00
CA ASP A 2 14.42 50.72 -16.22
C ASP A 2 14.74 49.70 -15.12
N ARG A 3 14.52 50.12 -13.87
CA ARG A 3 14.65 49.27 -12.70
C ARG A 3 13.38 48.43 -12.53
N PHE A 4 13.41 47.21 -13.05
CA PHE A 4 12.44 46.15 -12.74
C PHE A 4 12.42 45.87 -11.23
N HIS A 5 11.45 46.43 -10.52
CA HIS A 5 11.11 45.99 -9.17
C HIS A 5 10.28 44.70 -9.27
N LYS A 6 10.93 43.55 -9.07
CA LYS A 6 10.23 42.30 -8.74
C LYS A 6 9.53 42.50 -7.40
N ARG A 7 8.26 42.90 -7.41
CA ARG A 7 7.38 42.80 -6.24
C ARG A 7 7.17 41.33 -5.94
N THR A 8 7.96 40.80 -5.01
CA THR A 8 7.75 39.50 -4.41
C THR A 8 6.36 39.52 -3.75
N PHE A 9 5.43 38.78 -4.33
CA PHE A 9 3.99 38.77 -4.06
C PHE A 9 3.60 38.29 -2.62
N LEU A 10 4.58 38.09 -1.74
CA LEU A 10 4.44 37.46 -0.42
C LEU A 10 4.73 38.39 0.78
N SER A 11 4.97 39.68 0.56
CA SER A 11 5.45 40.62 1.59
C SER A 11 4.37 41.38 2.37
N GLY A 12 3.11 40.92 2.36
CA GLY A 12 1.97 41.67 2.93
C GLY A 12 1.29 41.06 4.17
N LEU A 13 1.66 39.86 4.61
CA LEU A 13 1.02 39.19 5.74
C LEU A 13 1.92 39.22 6.98
N PRO A 14 1.43 39.63 8.16
CA PRO A 14 2.19 39.54 9.40
C PRO A 14 2.57 38.06 9.64
N PRO A 15 3.79 37.77 10.09
CA PRO A 15 4.38 36.42 10.10
C PRO A 15 3.50 35.39 10.83
N LEU A 16 2.77 35.82 11.86
CA LEU A 16 1.82 34.97 12.60
C LEU A 16 0.65 34.45 11.72
N ARG A 17 0.15 35.26 10.78
CA ARG A 17 -0.92 34.84 9.85
C ARG A 17 -0.41 33.84 8.82
N ALA A 18 0.84 33.99 8.36
CA ALA A 18 1.46 33.05 7.44
C ALA A 18 1.67 31.67 8.08
N ILE A 19 2.13 31.63 9.34
CA ILE A 19 2.26 30.38 10.12
C ILE A 19 0.90 29.71 10.31
N GLY A 20 -0.13 30.48 10.70
CA GLY A 20 -1.49 29.96 10.86
C GLY A 20 -2.05 29.33 9.59
N LEU A 21 -1.85 29.96 8.43
CA LEU A 21 -2.25 29.42 7.13
C LEU A 21 -1.49 28.13 6.77
N LEU A 22 -0.19 28.06 7.04
CA LEU A 22 0.60 26.84 6.80
C LEU A 22 0.14 25.66 7.66
N VAL A 23 -0.14 25.91 8.95
CA VAL A 23 -0.68 24.89 9.85
C VAL A 23 -2.05 24.42 9.38
N LEU A 24 -2.93 25.34 9.01
CA LEU A 24 -4.26 25.01 8.50
C LEU A 24 -4.18 24.20 7.20
N MET A 25 -3.32 24.59 6.27
CA MET A 25 -3.12 23.88 5.00
C MET A 25 -2.54 22.47 5.24
N GLY A 26 -1.55 22.35 6.13
CA GLY A 26 -1.00 21.05 6.53
C GLY A 26 -2.03 20.14 7.18
N PHE A 27 -2.88 20.68 8.06
CA PHE A 27 -3.98 19.94 8.67
C PHE A 27 -5.04 19.51 7.65
N ALA A 28 -5.45 20.41 6.74
CA ALA A 28 -6.41 20.10 5.69
C ALA A 28 -5.90 19.01 4.73
N LEU A 29 -4.61 19.06 4.38
CA LEU A 29 -3.95 18.01 3.61
C LEU A 29 -3.91 16.69 4.39
N PHE A 30 -3.53 16.69 5.66
CA PHE A 30 -3.51 15.50 6.51
C PHE A 30 -4.89 14.83 6.59
N VAL A 31 -5.95 15.61 6.86
CA VAL A 31 -7.32 15.10 6.92
C VAL A 31 -7.76 14.54 5.57
N SER A 32 -7.48 15.26 4.47
CA SER A 32 -7.75 14.77 3.11
C SER A 32 -7.09 13.41 2.87
N PHE A 33 -5.77 13.29 3.13
CA PHE A 33 -5.06 12.03 2.98
C PHE A 33 -5.64 10.92 3.86
N ARG A 34 -6.06 11.24 5.08
CA ARG A 34 -6.64 10.27 6.01
C ARG A 34 -7.99 9.73 5.55
N ILE A 35 -8.80 10.56 4.87
CA ILE A 35 -10.10 10.19 4.29
C ILE A 35 -9.91 9.38 3.00
N PHE A 36 -8.97 9.78 2.14
CA PHE A 36 -8.73 9.11 0.86
C PHE A 36 -7.97 7.78 1.00
N THR A 37 -7.30 7.53 2.13
CA THR A 37 -6.61 6.26 2.37
C THR A 37 -7.58 5.25 2.98
N PRO A 38 -7.89 4.14 2.28
CA PRO A 38 -8.82 3.14 2.76
C PRO A 38 -8.32 2.52 4.08
N PRO A 39 -9.23 2.11 4.98
CA PRO A 39 -8.85 1.35 6.16
C PRO A 39 -8.20 0.02 5.73
N VAL A 40 -7.05 -0.29 6.34
CA VAL A 40 -6.32 -1.53 6.12
C VAL A 40 -6.29 -2.39 7.38
N LYS A 41 -6.53 -3.69 7.23
CA LYS A 41 -6.40 -4.67 8.32
C LYS A 41 -5.36 -5.70 7.93
N THR A 42 -4.33 -5.87 8.74
CA THR A 42 -3.35 -6.95 8.51
C THR A 42 -3.99 -8.30 8.86
N VAL A 43 -3.94 -9.22 7.91
CA VAL A 43 -4.50 -10.58 8.03
C VAL A 43 -3.40 -11.54 8.49
N GLN A 44 -2.25 -11.46 7.82
CA GLN A 44 -1.14 -12.37 8.04
C GLN A 44 0.18 -11.63 7.88
N ILE A 45 1.17 -12.00 8.68
CA ILE A 45 2.58 -11.66 8.48
C ILE A 45 3.34 -12.98 8.51
N LEU A 46 4.23 -13.19 7.55
CA LEU A 46 4.98 -14.43 7.37
C LEU A 46 6.41 -14.13 6.95
N SER A 47 7.37 -14.64 7.71
CA SER A 47 8.79 -14.59 7.35
C SER A 47 9.12 -15.67 6.33
N ALA A 48 10.05 -15.34 5.42
CA ALA A 48 10.61 -16.31 4.49
C ALA A 48 11.39 -17.39 5.27
N PRO A 49 11.45 -18.64 4.77
CA PRO A 49 12.21 -19.72 5.42
C PRO A 49 13.68 -19.39 5.73
N ASP A 50 14.32 -18.60 4.87
CA ASP A 50 15.69 -18.13 5.05
C ASP A 50 15.83 -16.91 5.99
N GLY A 51 14.71 -16.35 6.47
CA GLY A 51 14.67 -15.16 7.32
C GLY A 51 15.05 -13.86 6.61
N SER A 52 15.28 -13.87 5.30
CA SER A 52 15.77 -12.68 4.57
C SER A 52 14.68 -11.63 4.34
N ARG A 53 13.41 -12.06 4.34
CA ARG A 53 12.24 -11.22 4.02
C ARG A 53 11.05 -11.53 4.91
N ASP A 54 10.22 -10.51 5.12
CA ASP A 54 8.87 -10.70 5.64
C ASP A 54 7.85 -10.32 4.57
N ALA A 55 6.79 -11.11 4.46
CA ALA A 55 5.60 -10.77 3.69
C ALA A 55 4.44 -10.47 4.63
N ARG A 56 3.55 -9.57 4.22
CA ARG A 56 2.28 -9.33 4.90
C ARG A 56 1.12 -9.28 3.92
N LEU A 57 0.01 -9.86 4.34
CA LEU A 57 -1.28 -9.79 3.68
C LEU A 57 -2.15 -8.80 4.43
N GLN A 58 -2.78 -7.89 3.70
CA GLN A 58 -3.67 -6.89 4.26
C GLN A 58 -5.00 -6.88 3.49
N HIS A 59 -6.10 -6.79 4.22
CA HIS A 59 -7.38 -6.39 3.67
C HIS A 59 -7.43 -4.89 3.48
N VAL A 60 -7.98 -4.47 2.36
CA VAL A 60 -8.24 -3.07 2.03
C VAL A 60 -9.73 -2.95 1.74
N TYR A 61 -10.45 -2.15 2.54
CA TYR A 61 -11.91 -2.05 2.43
C TYR A 61 -12.29 -0.75 1.72
N TYR A 62 -12.69 -0.86 0.45
CA TYR A 62 -13.35 0.23 -0.28
C TYR A 62 -14.87 0.11 -0.23
N TYR A 63 -15.38 -1.13 -0.28
CA TYR A 63 -16.81 -1.44 -0.31
C TYR A 63 -17.13 -2.68 0.55
N SER A 64 -18.21 -3.42 0.24
CA SER A 64 -18.68 -4.59 0.98
C SER A 64 -17.80 -5.84 0.84
N LYS A 65 -16.91 -5.89 -0.16
CA LYS A 65 -15.99 -7.01 -0.40
C LYS A 65 -14.55 -6.59 -0.04
N PRO A 66 -13.75 -7.45 0.59
CA PRO A 66 -12.36 -7.14 0.89
C PRO A 66 -11.52 -7.10 -0.40
N GLY A 67 -10.74 -6.03 -0.55
CA GLY A 67 -9.57 -5.99 -1.43
C GLY A 67 -8.35 -6.58 -0.72
N PHE A 68 -7.32 -6.95 -1.49
CA PHE A 68 -6.10 -7.56 -0.96
C PHE A 68 -4.87 -6.72 -1.33
N LYS A 69 -3.99 -6.53 -0.35
CA LYS A 69 -2.69 -5.89 -0.54
C LYS A 69 -1.61 -6.78 0.04
N ILE A 70 -0.60 -7.07 -0.77
CA ILE A 70 0.56 -7.86 -0.38
C ILE A 70 1.77 -6.95 -0.39
N ALA A 71 2.46 -6.88 0.75
CA ALA A 71 3.68 -6.11 0.88
C ALA A 71 4.79 -6.98 1.45
N VAL A 72 6.03 -6.67 1.05
CA VAL A 72 7.23 -7.37 1.48
C VAL A 72 8.22 -6.39 2.06
N ARG A 73 9.00 -6.86 3.03
CA ARG A 73 10.06 -6.12 3.69
C ARG A 73 11.36 -6.87 3.55
N GLU A 74 12.31 -6.26 2.85
CA GLU A 74 13.72 -6.63 2.85
C GLU A 74 14.42 -5.56 3.71
N ARG A 75 14.81 -5.89 4.95
CA ARG A 75 15.30 -4.94 5.99
C ARG A 75 14.21 -4.14 6.72
N HIS A 76 13.98 -2.87 6.35
CA HIS A 76 13.20 -1.93 7.19
C HIS A 76 11.95 -1.36 6.54
N LEU A 77 11.89 -1.33 5.20
CA LEU A 77 10.80 -0.68 4.47
C LEU A 77 9.86 -1.73 3.86
N TRP A 78 8.57 -1.47 3.99
CA TRP A 78 7.53 -2.27 3.35
C TRP A 78 7.28 -1.76 1.93
N HIS A 79 7.41 -2.65 0.96
CA HIS A 79 7.13 -2.38 -0.46
C HIS A 79 5.93 -3.20 -0.90
N THR A 80 5.01 -2.60 -1.65
CA THR A 80 3.81 -3.30 -2.13
C THR A 80 4.15 -4.06 -3.41
N LEU A 81 3.96 -5.38 -3.41
CA LEU A 81 4.18 -6.22 -4.60
C LEU A 81 2.89 -6.47 -5.37
N PHE A 82 1.76 -6.51 -4.67
CA PHE A 82 0.47 -6.77 -5.29
C PHE A 82 -0.63 -6.01 -4.59
N TYR A 83 -1.58 -5.55 -5.41
CA TYR A 83 -2.76 -4.87 -4.96
C TYR A 83 -3.94 -5.30 -5.84
N LEU A 84 -4.99 -5.76 -5.20
CA LEU A 84 -6.25 -6.14 -5.83
C LEU A 84 -7.37 -5.37 -5.13
N ALA A 85 -8.01 -4.47 -5.86
CA ALA A 85 -9.05 -3.59 -5.30
C ALA A 85 -10.25 -4.37 -4.77
N GLU A 86 -10.72 -5.37 -5.53
CA GLU A 86 -11.80 -6.25 -5.15
C GLU A 86 -11.59 -7.64 -5.72
N TYR A 87 -11.82 -8.67 -4.91
CA TYR A 87 -11.89 -10.04 -5.40
C TYR A 87 -13.35 -10.43 -5.61
N THR A 88 -13.77 -10.43 -6.88
CA THR A 88 -15.16 -10.66 -7.27
C THR A 88 -15.50 -12.14 -7.46
N ASN A 89 -14.49 -13.00 -7.61
CA ASN A 89 -14.62 -14.41 -7.96
C ASN A 89 -14.85 -15.35 -6.76
N ALA A 90 -15.01 -14.81 -5.54
CA ALA A 90 -15.28 -15.65 -4.37
C ALA A 90 -16.74 -16.14 -4.37
N PRO A 91 -16.98 -17.45 -4.21
CA PRO A 91 -18.33 -17.95 -3.91
C PRO A 91 -18.81 -17.38 -2.58
N ALA A 92 -20.12 -17.26 -2.40
CA ALA A 92 -20.74 -16.76 -1.17
C ALA A 92 -20.38 -17.69 0.01
N GLY A 93 -19.38 -17.31 0.81
CA GLY A 93 -18.83 -18.13 1.89
C GLY A 93 -17.63 -17.47 2.57
N ALA A 94 -17.02 -18.17 3.53
CA ALA A 94 -15.80 -17.73 4.19
C ALA A 94 -14.63 -17.77 3.19
N LEU A 95 -14.05 -16.60 2.90
CA LEU A 95 -12.77 -16.48 2.22
C LEU A 95 -11.68 -17.07 3.13
N ASN A 96 -10.87 -17.97 2.59
CA ASN A 96 -9.64 -18.44 3.23
C ASN A 96 -8.44 -17.93 2.42
N GLU A 97 -8.01 -16.72 2.75
CA GLU A 97 -6.84 -16.07 2.17
C GLU A 97 -5.56 -16.42 2.94
N GLN A 98 -4.50 -16.74 2.21
CA GLN A 98 -3.20 -17.02 2.82
C GLN A 98 -2.04 -16.66 1.90
N LEU A 99 -0.94 -16.25 2.52
CA LEU A 99 0.38 -16.17 1.91
C LEU A 99 1.17 -17.43 2.19
N ARG A 100 1.97 -17.83 1.22
CA ARG A 100 2.86 -18.99 1.32
C ARG A 100 4.17 -18.70 0.61
N TRP A 101 5.27 -18.87 1.32
CA TRP A 101 6.60 -18.89 0.72
C TRP A 101 6.87 -20.25 0.07
N SER A 102 7.69 -20.27 -0.98
CA SER A 102 8.38 -21.49 -1.39
C SER A 102 9.46 -21.85 -0.39
N ASP A 103 9.81 -23.14 -0.31
CA ASP A 103 10.82 -23.66 0.63
C ASP A 103 12.21 -23.05 0.39
N ASP A 104 12.51 -22.69 -0.86
CA ASP A 104 13.74 -22.01 -1.25
C ASP A 104 13.74 -20.49 -0.97
N SER A 105 12.66 -19.94 -0.41
CA SER A 105 12.47 -18.49 -0.16
C SER A 105 12.49 -17.59 -1.40
N LYS A 106 12.49 -18.16 -2.61
CA LYS A 106 12.59 -17.41 -3.88
C LYS A 106 11.25 -16.96 -4.42
N ARG A 107 10.14 -17.54 -3.96
CA ARG A 107 8.81 -17.27 -4.46
C ARG A 107 7.81 -17.04 -3.34
N LEU A 108 6.93 -16.08 -3.56
CA LEU A 108 5.79 -15.80 -2.69
C LEU A 108 4.51 -16.06 -3.47
N TYR A 109 3.61 -16.84 -2.87
CA TYR A 109 2.30 -17.15 -3.43
C TYR A 109 1.20 -16.55 -2.56
N PHE A 110 0.12 -16.17 -3.24
CA PHE A 110 -1.12 -15.76 -2.64
C PHE A 110 -2.22 -16.72 -3.08
N ASP A 111 -2.75 -17.44 -2.11
CA ASP A 111 -3.76 -18.45 -2.31
C ASP A 111 -5.09 -17.95 -1.71
N ILE A 112 -6.19 -18.19 -2.43
CA ILE A 112 -7.55 -18.00 -1.94
C ILE A 112 -8.26 -19.35 -2.05
N ASN A 113 -8.80 -19.84 -0.94
CA ASN A 113 -9.49 -21.14 -0.85
C ASN A 113 -8.61 -22.30 -1.38
N GLY A 114 -7.30 -22.24 -1.07
CA GLY A 114 -6.32 -23.24 -1.50
C GLY A 114 -5.90 -23.17 -2.97
N LYS A 115 -6.41 -22.19 -3.76
CA LYS A 115 -6.02 -21.97 -5.15
C LYS A 115 -5.07 -20.78 -5.28
N PRO A 116 -3.95 -20.90 -6.00
CA PRO A 116 -3.03 -19.80 -6.20
C PRO A 116 -3.61 -18.76 -7.17
N VAL A 117 -3.85 -17.55 -6.67
CA VAL A 117 -4.38 -16.41 -7.44
C VAL A 117 -3.23 -15.56 -7.98
N TRP A 118 -2.14 -15.48 -7.23
CA TRP A 118 -0.98 -14.68 -7.61
C TRP A 118 0.31 -15.33 -7.11
N GLY A 119 1.40 -15.09 -7.85
CA GLY A 119 2.74 -15.44 -7.42
C GLY A 119 3.78 -14.43 -7.87
N TYR A 120 4.82 -14.28 -7.08
CA TYR A 120 5.97 -13.43 -7.35
C TYR A 120 7.26 -14.22 -7.19
N ASP A 121 8.14 -14.07 -8.16
CA ASP A 121 9.47 -14.68 -8.17
C ASP A 121 10.52 -13.58 -7.98
N PHE A 122 11.28 -13.65 -6.89
CA PHE A 122 12.23 -12.59 -6.51
C PHE A 122 13.52 -12.60 -7.31
N GLU A 123 13.86 -13.71 -7.97
CA GLU A 123 15.05 -13.78 -8.84
C GLU A 123 14.79 -13.08 -10.17
N THR A 124 13.60 -13.31 -10.73
CA THR A 124 13.20 -12.76 -12.03
C THR A 124 12.41 -11.46 -11.94
N GLN A 125 12.00 -11.07 -10.72
CA GLN A 125 11.09 -9.95 -10.44
C GLN A 125 9.76 -10.01 -11.22
N LEU A 126 9.36 -11.21 -11.65
CA LEU A 126 8.14 -11.41 -12.43
C LEU A 126 6.96 -11.69 -11.50
N SER A 127 5.92 -10.87 -11.64
CA SER A 127 4.59 -11.14 -11.08
C SER A 127 3.75 -11.90 -12.09
N LYS A 128 3.12 -13.01 -11.69
CA LYS A 128 2.13 -13.73 -12.51
C LYS A 128 0.79 -13.77 -11.80
N LEU A 129 -0.19 -13.11 -12.40
CA LEU A 129 -1.60 -13.35 -12.10
C LEU A 129 -1.97 -14.70 -12.70
N LYS A 130 -2.47 -15.60 -11.87
CA LYS A 130 -3.07 -16.84 -12.37
C LYS A 130 -4.55 -16.58 -12.54
N SER A 131 -4.99 -16.54 -13.79
CA SER A 131 -6.42 -16.59 -14.08
C SER A 131 -6.99 -17.87 -13.47
N PRO A 132 -8.13 -17.79 -12.76
CA PRO A 132 -8.76 -18.94 -12.12
C PRO A 132 -9.19 -20.02 -13.12
#